data_AF-A0A1Z9QL62-F1
#
_entry.id   AF-A0A1Z9QL62-F1
#
_cell.length_a   1.000
_cell.length_b   1.000
_cell.length_c   1.000
_cell.angle_alpha   90.00
_cell.angle_beta   90.00
_cell.angle_gamma   90.00
#
_symmetry.space_group_name_H-M   'P 1'
#
loop_
_entity.id
_entity.type
_entity.pdbx_description
1 polymer ?
#
loop_
_entity_poly.entity_id
_entity_poly.type
_entity_poly.pdbx_seq_one_letter_code
_entity_poly.pdbx_strand_id
1 'polypeptide(L)'
;MNWDIFSLSGYVSIALWLCMPLLWLLHLMMRRRGWLIHVALLLGVLAFVLGKMNSDGYVNCIQVDRSEQIQQQLARQELARQAATEARENEVAQIRFAEDSGNDFLDAAGMDEADLKYMQSFADGGTPAWKTEKQQRSDAPIDDSLESQIGAKETQQEMRSQMLLESEPLEPILMSDRDKRSADRLDAANRMVIRVMVGLGLLFLVVDYLRRANNYDLAYCPLPLPSIWVDAIAPRDPVTIRSSSPRRSLLEELRVLIQRGESFVYVTEDSEAASQASTTFCRLPWGRWPVEVLNVADFDGSMDDDFVFETLWYGRHSFVVNSLERAEPMLVRFMELMADRRTTRARVKQTVNVVWDVATPIAEETRHRFAKVGRSTGYTLLICHKEPGEPLSA
;
A
#
# COMPACT_ATOMS: atom_id res chain seq x y z
N MET A 1 33.47 5.11 -14.78
CA MET A 1 32.14 4.65 -14.32
C MET A 1 31.28 4.63 -15.58
N ASN A 2 30.86 3.45 -16.04
CA ASN A 2 30.06 3.35 -17.27
C ASN A 2 28.69 3.98 -17.01
N TRP A 3 28.38 5.03 -17.75
CA TRP A 3 27.07 5.69 -17.70
C TRP A 3 25.99 4.90 -18.44
N ASP A 4 26.37 3.81 -19.11
CA ASP A 4 25.47 2.96 -19.89
C ASP A 4 24.80 1.86 -19.05
N ILE A 5 24.99 1.85 -17.73
CA ILE A 5 24.38 0.82 -16.86
C ILE A 5 22.86 0.99 -16.76
N PHE A 6 22.38 2.24 -16.85
CA PHE A 6 20.97 2.57 -16.75
C PHE A 6 20.51 3.43 -17.92
N SER A 7 19.24 3.27 -18.30
CA SER A 7 18.61 4.23 -19.20
C SER A 7 18.35 5.56 -18.46
N LEU A 8 18.02 6.61 -19.22
CA LEU A 8 17.66 7.92 -18.64
C LEU A 8 16.55 7.79 -17.58
N SER A 9 15.57 6.90 -17.78
CA SER A 9 14.49 6.69 -16.81
C SER A 9 14.99 6.05 -15.51
N GLY A 10 16.01 5.20 -15.57
CA GLY A 10 16.70 4.65 -14.39
C GLY A 10 17.39 5.73 -13.57
N TYR A 11 18.14 6.63 -14.21
CA TYR A 11 18.78 7.76 -13.53
C TYR A 11 17.76 8.76 -12.95
N VAL A 12 16.70 9.06 -13.69
CA VAL A 12 15.61 9.92 -13.19
C VAL A 12 14.92 9.26 -11.99
N SER A 13 14.66 7.95 -12.04
CA SER A 13 14.12 7.20 -10.90
C SER A 13 14.99 7.37 -9.65
N ILE A 14 16.33 7.29 -9.81
CA ILE A 14 17.28 7.49 -8.71
C ILE A 14 17.21 8.91 -8.15
N ALA A 15 17.22 9.92 -9.02
CA ALA A 15 17.10 11.31 -8.62
C ALA A 15 15.81 11.58 -7.82
N LEU A 16 14.68 11.01 -8.27
CA LEU A 16 13.37 11.21 -7.62
C LEU A 16 13.32 10.62 -6.21
N TRP A 17 13.82 9.39 -6.00
CA TRP A 17 13.80 8.84 -4.65
C TRP A 17 14.85 9.51 -3.73
N LEU A 18 15.94 10.07 -4.26
CA LEU A 18 16.87 10.92 -3.50
C LEU A 18 16.22 12.24 -3.07
N CYS A 19 15.28 12.79 -3.85
CA CYS A 19 14.52 13.97 -3.45
C CYS A 19 13.54 13.70 -2.28
N MET A 20 13.05 12.47 -2.10
CA MET A 20 12.12 12.13 -1.02
C MET A 20 12.64 12.45 0.39
N PRO A 21 13.83 11.97 0.83
CA PRO A 21 14.36 12.28 2.15
C PRO A 21 14.66 13.77 2.33
N LEU A 22 15.04 14.48 1.26
CA LEU A 22 15.22 15.93 1.29
C LEU A 22 13.89 16.65 1.56
N LEU A 23 12.81 16.23 0.90
CA LEU A 23 11.48 16.78 1.14
C LEU A 23 10.94 16.45 2.53
N TRP A 24 11.22 15.26 3.05
CA TRP A 24 10.86 14.91 4.43
C TRP A 24 11.65 15.74 5.44
N LEU A 25 12.95 15.93 5.23
CA LEU A 25 13.78 16.80 6.07
C LEU A 25 13.25 18.25 6.05
N LEU A 26 12.94 18.76 4.86
CA LEU A 26 12.36 20.09 4.70
C LEU A 26 11.00 20.19 5.40
N HIS A 27 10.16 19.16 5.31
CA HIS A 27 8.90 19.09 6.03
C HIS A 27 9.10 19.14 7.55
N LEU A 28 10.06 18.37 8.08
CA LEU A 28 10.40 18.36 9.51
C LEU A 28 10.91 19.73 9.99
N MET A 29 11.69 20.43 9.15
CA MET A 29 12.19 21.77 9.44
C MET A 29 11.11 22.84 9.34
N MET A 30 10.23 22.75 8.33
CA MET A 30 9.28 23.82 8.01
C MET A 30 7.89 23.64 8.63
N ARG A 31 7.59 22.53 9.35
CA ARG A 31 6.38 22.10 10.11
C ARG A 31 4.98 22.48 9.58
N ARG A 32 4.75 23.73 9.16
CA ARG A 32 3.52 24.26 8.55
C ARG A 32 3.16 23.64 7.19
N ARG A 33 4.13 23.19 6.37
CA ARG A 33 3.85 22.75 5.00
C ARG A 33 3.56 21.24 4.90
N GLY A 34 2.31 20.86 5.20
CA GLY A 34 1.83 19.47 5.11
C GLY A 34 1.86 18.88 3.70
N TRP A 35 1.74 19.72 2.67
CA TRP A 35 1.73 19.30 1.27
C TRP A 35 3.05 18.62 0.81
N LEU A 36 4.17 18.91 1.48
CA LEU A 36 5.48 18.35 1.12
C LEU A 36 5.53 16.82 1.28
N ILE A 37 4.86 16.25 2.28
CA ILE A 37 4.79 14.79 2.45
C ILE A 37 4.05 14.16 1.28
N HIS A 38 2.92 14.75 0.86
CA HIS A 38 2.14 14.26 -0.27
C HIS A 38 2.95 14.31 -1.58
N VAL A 39 3.71 15.40 -1.80
CA VAL A 39 4.60 15.51 -2.96
C VAL A 39 5.72 14.49 -2.90
N ALA A 40 6.36 14.29 -1.75
CA ALA A 40 7.38 13.25 -1.60
C ALA A 40 6.82 11.84 -1.92
N LEU A 41 5.60 11.52 -1.46
CA LEU A 41 4.96 10.25 -1.76
C LEU A 41 4.65 10.11 -3.27
N LEU A 42 4.16 11.18 -3.91
CA LEU A 42 3.91 11.21 -5.35
C LEU A 42 5.20 11.00 -6.16
N LEU A 43 6.31 11.64 -5.75
CA LEU A 43 7.62 11.40 -6.35
C LEU A 43 8.08 9.94 -6.16
N GLY A 44 7.81 9.33 -5.01
CA GLY A 44 8.11 7.92 -4.77
C GLY A 44 7.33 6.96 -5.68
N VAL A 45 6.03 7.24 -5.91
CA VAL A 45 5.22 6.48 -6.86
C VAL A 45 5.75 6.65 -8.28
N LEU A 46 6.10 7.87 -8.68
CA LEU A 46 6.69 8.13 -10.00
C LEU A 46 8.05 7.44 -10.17
N ALA A 47 8.91 7.49 -9.15
CA ALA A 47 10.20 6.80 -9.12
C ALA A 47 10.01 5.29 -9.28
N PHE A 48 8.98 4.72 -8.64
CA PHE A 48 8.64 3.30 -8.76
C PHE A 48 8.23 2.91 -10.17
N VAL A 49 7.36 3.70 -10.81
CA VAL A 49 6.94 3.47 -12.20
C VAL A 49 8.13 3.55 -13.15
N LEU A 50 8.97 4.58 -13.03
CA LEU A 50 10.17 4.75 -13.87
C LEU A 50 11.20 3.64 -13.62
N GLY A 51 11.39 3.24 -12.36
CA GLY A 51 12.28 2.12 -12.01
C GLY A 51 11.79 0.80 -12.59
N LYS A 52 10.47 0.59 -12.62
CA LYS A 52 9.87 -0.58 -13.29
C LYS A 52 10.06 -0.52 -14.81
N MET A 53 9.78 0.63 -15.44
CA MET A 53 10.00 0.81 -16.88
C MET A 53 11.47 0.59 -17.28
N ASN A 54 12.43 1.05 -16.47
CA ASN A 54 13.85 0.82 -16.71
C ASN A 54 14.22 -0.67 -16.58
N SER A 55 13.69 -1.35 -15.56
CA SER A 55 13.92 -2.79 -15.36
C SER A 55 13.38 -3.60 -16.55
N ASP A 56 12.13 -3.34 -16.92
CA ASP A 56 11.40 -4.09 -17.94
C ASP A 56 11.91 -3.78 -19.36
N GLY A 57 12.23 -2.51 -19.66
CA GLY A 57 12.56 -2.05 -21.01
C GLY A 57 14.05 -1.86 -21.32
N TYR A 58 14.93 -1.85 -20.32
CA TYR A 58 16.38 -1.66 -20.55
C TYR A 58 17.21 -2.79 -19.94
N VAL A 59 17.12 -3.01 -18.62
CA VAL A 59 18.00 -3.96 -17.93
C VAL A 59 17.72 -5.40 -18.37
N ASN A 60 16.45 -5.78 -18.54
CA ASN A 60 16.08 -7.11 -19.04
C ASN A 60 16.53 -7.36 -20.49
N CYS A 61 16.77 -6.30 -21.28
CA CYS A 61 17.26 -6.40 -22.65
C CYS A 61 18.79 -6.58 -22.73
N ILE A 62 19.52 -6.43 -21.61
CA ILE A 62 20.98 -6.61 -21.58
C ILE A 62 21.32 -8.09 -21.74
N GLN A 63 22.06 -8.42 -22.79
CA GLN A 63 22.57 -9.75 -23.05
C GLN A 63 24.07 -9.81 -22.72
N VAL A 64 24.51 -10.96 -22.20
CA VAL A 64 25.94 -11.19 -21.97
C VAL A 64 26.59 -11.36 -23.33
N ASP A 65 27.59 -10.53 -23.62
CA ASP A 65 28.42 -10.72 -24.79
C ASP A 65 29.20 -12.03 -24.64
N ARG A 66 28.78 -13.05 -25.38
CA ARG A 66 29.43 -14.37 -25.44
C ARG A 66 30.22 -14.54 -26.73
N SER A 67 30.40 -13.49 -27.52
CA SER A 67 31.09 -13.58 -28.82
C SER A 67 32.49 -14.18 -28.66
N GLU A 68 33.27 -13.75 -27.68
CA GLU A 68 34.60 -14.30 -27.39
C GLU A 68 34.55 -15.78 -26.94
N GLN A 69 33.57 -16.15 -26.10
CA GLN A 69 33.42 -17.54 -25.64
C GLN A 69 33.02 -18.47 -26.77
N ILE A 70 32.12 -18.02 -27.65
CA ILE A 70 31.69 -18.75 -28.83
C ILE A 70 32.87 -18.93 -29.79
N GLN A 71 33.65 -17.88 -30.04
CA GLN A 71 34.86 -17.98 -30.89
C GLN A 71 35.88 -18.96 -30.30
N GLN A 72 36.12 -18.95 -28.99
CA GLN A 72 37.01 -19.90 -28.33
C GLN A 72 36.50 -21.34 -28.41
N GLN A 73 35.18 -21.56 -28.29
CA GLN A 73 34.59 -22.88 -28.43
C GLN A 73 34.68 -23.39 -29.87
N LEU A 74 34.42 -22.54 -30.86
CA LEU A 74 34.56 -22.88 -32.28
C LEU A 74 36.01 -23.22 -32.62
N ALA A 75 36.98 -22.41 -32.18
CA ALA A 75 38.40 -22.70 -32.38
C ALA A 75 38.82 -24.05 -31.75
N ARG A 76 38.29 -24.40 -30.57
CA ARG A 76 38.53 -25.71 -29.94
C ARG A 76 37.89 -26.85 -30.72
N GLN A 77 36.68 -26.67 -31.25
CA GLN A 77 36.01 -27.68 -32.08
C GLN A 77 36.74 -27.89 -33.40
N GLU A 78 37.24 -26.83 -34.03
CA GLU A 78 38.04 -26.92 -35.25
C GLU A 78 39.35 -27.67 -35.01
N LEU A 79 40.07 -27.36 -33.93
CA LEU A 79 41.28 -28.09 -33.55
C LEU A 79 41.00 -29.56 -33.23
N ALA A 80 39.91 -29.85 -32.51
CA ALA A 80 39.50 -31.23 -32.21
C ALA A 80 39.12 -32.00 -33.49
N ARG A 81 38.45 -31.32 -34.43
CA ARG A 81 38.09 -31.91 -35.73
C ARG A 81 39.33 -32.19 -36.58
N GLN A 82 40.29 -31.27 -36.62
CA GLN A 82 41.57 -31.45 -37.30
C GLN A 82 42.36 -32.61 -36.70
N ALA A 83 42.46 -32.69 -35.37
CA ALA A 83 43.13 -33.81 -34.69
C ALA A 83 42.43 -35.15 -34.96
N ALA A 84 41.09 -35.18 -35.01
CA ALA A 84 40.34 -36.38 -35.34
C ALA A 84 40.51 -36.79 -36.82
N THR A 85 40.60 -35.84 -37.75
CA THR A 85 40.91 -36.15 -39.15
C THR A 85 42.34 -36.66 -39.31
N GLU A 86 43.32 -36.07 -38.62
CA GLU A 86 44.70 -36.56 -38.64
C GLU A 86 44.83 -37.95 -38.01
N ALA A 87 44.12 -38.23 -36.90
CA ALA A 87 44.07 -39.56 -36.31
C ALA A 87 43.47 -40.59 -37.28
N ARG A 88 42.37 -40.23 -37.95
CA ARG A 88 41.73 -41.08 -38.96
C ARG A 88 42.59 -41.26 -40.20
N GLU A 89 43.29 -40.24 -40.67
CA GLU A 89 44.24 -40.33 -41.78
C GLU A 89 45.41 -41.26 -41.41
N ASN A 90 45.91 -41.19 -40.17
CA ASN A 90 46.94 -42.11 -39.68
C ASN A 90 46.45 -43.56 -39.60
N GLU A 91 45.23 -43.80 -39.13
CA GLU A 91 44.62 -45.15 -39.13
C GLU A 91 44.43 -45.69 -40.56
N VAL A 92 43.89 -44.87 -41.47
CA VAL A 92 43.68 -45.25 -42.87
C VAL A 92 45.01 -45.48 -43.59
N ALA A 93 46.07 -44.72 -43.27
CA ALA A 93 47.41 -44.93 -43.82
C ALA A 93 48.08 -46.23 -43.30
N GLN A 94 47.66 -46.73 -42.13
CA GLN A 94 48.16 -47.99 -41.56
C GLN A 94 47.45 -49.23 -42.12
N ILE A 95 46.22 -49.07 -42.62
CA ILE A 95 45.51 -50.11 -43.37
C ILE A 95 46.11 -50.16 -44.77
N ARG A 96 47.15 -50.99 -44.96
CA ARG A 96 47.55 -51.42 -46.30
C ARG A 96 46.40 -52.25 -46.87
N PHE A 97 45.62 -51.65 -47.76
CA PHE A 97 44.69 -52.36 -48.63
C PHE A 97 45.48 -53.41 -49.41
N ALA A 98 45.39 -54.67 -48.96
CA ALA A 98 45.79 -55.82 -49.73
C ALA A 98 44.65 -56.11 -50.72
N GLU A 99 45.00 -56.02 -52.01
CA GLU A 99 44.33 -56.64 -53.17
C GLU A 99 42.80 -56.48 -53.31
N ASP A 100 42.47 -55.54 -54.19
CA ASP A 100 41.26 -55.48 -54.98
C ASP A 100 41.12 -56.79 -55.80
N SER A 101 40.33 -57.74 -55.30
CA SER A 101 39.80 -58.85 -56.11
C SER A 101 38.29 -58.69 -56.20
N GLY A 102 37.81 -58.44 -57.42
CA GLY A 102 36.45 -57.98 -57.73
C GLY A 102 35.35 -59.02 -57.55
N ASN A 103 35.26 -59.67 -56.39
CA ASN A 103 34.19 -60.60 -56.03
C ASN A 103 33.82 -60.56 -54.53
N ASP A 104 33.96 -59.40 -53.87
CA ASP A 104 33.54 -59.27 -52.46
C ASP A 104 32.02 -59.03 -52.38
N PHE A 105 31.27 -60.10 -52.61
CA PHE A 105 29.87 -60.19 -52.22
C PHE A 105 29.82 -60.19 -50.69
N LEU A 106 29.31 -59.10 -50.11
CA LEU A 106 28.88 -58.93 -48.72
C LEU A 106 28.66 -60.28 -47.99
N ASP A 107 29.69 -60.75 -47.29
CA ASP A 107 29.63 -62.00 -46.56
C ASP A 107 28.87 -61.77 -45.26
N ALA A 108 27.58 -62.17 -45.24
CA ALA A 108 26.69 -62.08 -44.09
C ALA A 108 27.13 -62.96 -42.91
N ALA A 109 28.25 -63.68 -43.02
CA ALA A 109 28.81 -64.56 -42.00
C ALA A 109 29.51 -63.82 -40.85
N GLY A 110 29.79 -62.51 -40.99
CA GLY A 110 30.44 -61.70 -39.95
C GLY A 110 29.52 -60.80 -39.12
N MET A 111 28.23 -60.73 -39.46
CA MET A 111 27.25 -59.95 -38.70
C MET A 111 26.74 -60.77 -37.52
N ASP A 112 26.72 -60.16 -36.34
CA ASP A 112 26.12 -60.81 -35.19
C ASP A 112 24.60 -60.92 -35.35
N GLU A 113 23.98 -61.77 -34.54
CA GLU A 113 22.55 -62.07 -34.64
C GLU A 113 21.65 -60.84 -34.42
N ALA A 114 22.20 -59.76 -33.83
CA ALA A 114 21.50 -58.51 -33.61
C ALA A 114 21.50 -57.63 -34.88
N ASP A 115 22.62 -57.56 -35.58
CA ASP A 115 22.75 -56.81 -36.84
C ASP A 115 21.94 -57.43 -37.97
N LEU A 116 21.89 -58.77 -38.05
CA LEU A 116 21.00 -59.48 -38.99
C LEU A 116 19.52 -59.20 -38.71
N LYS A 117 19.13 -59.09 -37.43
CA LYS A 117 17.77 -58.70 -37.03
C LYS A 117 17.45 -57.26 -37.36
N TYR A 118 18.41 -56.35 -37.21
CA TYR A 118 18.22 -54.93 -37.52
C TYR A 118 18.00 -54.73 -39.03
N MET A 119 18.79 -55.41 -39.87
CA MET A 119 18.62 -55.40 -41.33
C MET A 119 17.28 -55.99 -41.77
N GLN A 120 16.83 -57.11 -41.17
CA GLN A 120 15.51 -57.69 -41.45
C GLN A 120 14.35 -56.80 -41.00
N SER A 121 14.54 -55.95 -39.97
CA SER A 121 13.51 -55.04 -39.47
C SER A 121 13.12 -53.90 -40.43
N PHE A 122 13.90 -53.67 -41.49
CA PHE A 122 13.55 -52.72 -42.57
C PHE A 122 12.84 -53.39 -43.75
N ALA A 123 12.93 -54.72 -43.89
CA ALA A 123 12.30 -55.47 -44.97
C ALA A 123 10.84 -55.86 -44.64
N ASP A 124 10.55 -56.12 -43.37
CA ASP A 124 9.19 -56.26 -42.87
C ASP A 124 8.64 -54.88 -42.53
N GLY A 125 7.74 -54.35 -43.36
CA GLY A 125 7.16 -53.00 -43.25
C GLY A 125 6.27 -52.73 -42.02
N GLY A 126 6.61 -53.30 -40.86
CA GLY A 126 5.96 -53.06 -39.58
C GLY A 126 6.73 -52.03 -38.75
N THR A 127 6.01 -51.03 -38.26
CA THR A 127 6.54 -50.01 -37.34
C THR A 127 7.23 -50.66 -36.12
N PRO A 128 8.48 -50.30 -35.78
CA PRO A 128 9.22 -50.96 -34.69
C PRO A 128 8.57 -50.72 -33.32
N ALA A 129 8.58 -51.76 -32.47
CA ALA A 129 7.78 -51.88 -31.25
C ALA A 129 7.96 -50.77 -30.19
N TRP A 130 9.09 -50.07 -30.19
CA TRP A 130 9.32 -48.93 -29.29
C TRP A 130 8.41 -47.73 -29.59
N LYS A 131 7.89 -47.61 -30.83
CA LYS A 131 6.91 -46.58 -31.20
C LYS A 131 5.49 -46.93 -30.73
N THR A 132 5.12 -48.21 -30.68
CA THR A 132 3.82 -48.66 -30.14
C THR A 132 3.76 -48.55 -28.61
N GLU A 133 4.89 -48.73 -27.92
CA GLU A 133 4.94 -48.66 -26.44
C GLU A 133 4.74 -47.24 -25.91
N LYS A 134 5.10 -46.21 -26.70
CA LYS A 134 4.84 -44.81 -26.35
C LYS A 134 3.37 -44.40 -26.54
N GLN A 135 2.62 -45.15 -27.36
CA GLN A 135 1.23 -44.88 -27.69
C GLN A 135 0.26 -45.63 -26.76
N GLN A 136 0.70 -46.72 -26.11
CA GLN A 136 -0.10 -47.44 -25.11
C GLN A 136 -0.03 -46.87 -23.69
N ARG A 137 0.84 -45.88 -23.40
CA ARG A 137 0.85 -45.18 -22.10
C ARG A 137 -0.25 -44.13 -21.94
N SER A 138 -1.01 -43.81 -22.99
CA SER A 138 -2.07 -42.80 -22.96
C SER A 138 -3.49 -43.36 -22.77
N ASP A 139 -3.70 -44.68 -22.80
CA ASP A 139 -5.04 -45.28 -22.76
C ASP A 139 -5.15 -46.46 -21.79
N ALA A 140 -5.18 -46.16 -20.48
CA ALA A 140 -5.92 -46.97 -19.51
C ALA A 140 -6.25 -46.12 -18.26
N PRO A 141 -7.52 -46.07 -17.83
CA PRO A 141 -7.95 -45.31 -16.66
C PRO A 141 -7.84 -46.19 -15.42
N ILE A 142 -7.17 -45.72 -14.37
CA ILE A 142 -7.52 -45.94 -12.96
C ILE A 142 -6.72 -44.94 -12.12
N ASP A 143 -7.52 -44.15 -11.42
CA ASP A 143 -7.24 -43.15 -10.40
C ASP A 143 -6.56 -43.77 -9.18
N ASP A 144 -5.36 -43.26 -8.83
CA ASP A 144 -4.75 -43.30 -7.48
C ASP A 144 -3.39 -42.58 -7.50
N SER A 145 -3.37 -41.31 -7.95
CA SER A 145 -2.17 -40.45 -7.88
C SER A 145 -2.27 -39.47 -6.72
N LEU A 146 -1.19 -39.40 -5.94
CA LEU A 146 -0.91 -38.52 -4.80
C LEU A 146 -1.06 -37.01 -5.06
N GLU A 147 -1.41 -36.58 -6.28
CA GLU A 147 -1.61 -35.17 -6.66
C GLU A 147 -2.96 -34.58 -6.22
N SER A 148 -3.94 -35.42 -5.85
CA SER A 148 -5.24 -34.93 -5.34
C SER A 148 -5.22 -34.44 -3.89
N GLN A 149 -4.10 -34.58 -3.16
CA GLN A 149 -3.94 -34.15 -1.76
C GLN A 149 -3.28 -32.78 -1.55
N ILE A 150 -2.76 -32.13 -2.60
CA ILE A 150 -2.27 -30.75 -2.48
C ILE A 150 -3.33 -29.82 -3.06
N GLY A 151 -4.33 -29.53 -2.23
CA GLY A 151 -5.37 -28.56 -2.53
C GLY A 151 -4.80 -27.18 -2.81
N ALA A 152 -5.00 -26.69 -4.03
CA ALA A 152 -5.18 -25.27 -4.30
C ALA A 152 -6.35 -25.13 -5.27
N LYS A 153 -7.49 -24.71 -4.69
CA LYS A 153 -8.72 -24.36 -5.39
C LYS A 153 -8.47 -23.35 -6.50
N GLU A 154 -9.13 -23.61 -7.62
CA GLU A 154 -9.66 -22.70 -8.63
C GLU A 154 -9.69 -21.22 -8.22
N THR A 155 -9.19 -20.34 -9.10
CA THR A 155 -10.11 -19.43 -9.81
C THR A 155 -9.48 -18.91 -11.08
N GLN A 156 -10.32 -18.92 -12.12
CA GLN A 156 -10.09 -18.46 -13.48
C GLN A 156 -9.33 -17.13 -13.55
N GLN A 157 -8.32 -17.09 -14.41
CA GLN A 157 -8.00 -15.88 -15.16
C GLN A 157 -8.01 -16.24 -16.64
N GLU A 158 -9.23 -16.23 -17.18
CA GLU A 158 -9.48 -16.13 -18.61
C GLU A 158 -8.58 -15.08 -19.24
N MET A 159 -8.05 -15.48 -20.39
CA MET A 159 -7.39 -14.68 -21.42
C MET A 159 -7.76 -13.20 -21.38
N ARG A 160 -6.92 -12.40 -20.70
CA ARG A 160 -6.63 -11.06 -21.21
C ARG A 160 -5.65 -11.25 -22.35
N SER A 161 -6.20 -11.47 -23.54
CA SER A 161 -5.58 -10.99 -24.77
C SER A 161 -5.38 -9.49 -24.64
N GLN A 162 -4.32 -9.09 -23.94
CA GLN A 162 -3.73 -7.79 -24.15
C GLN A 162 -3.31 -7.77 -25.61
N MET A 163 -3.86 -6.81 -26.34
CA MET A 163 -3.31 -6.32 -27.60
C MET A 163 -1.78 -6.31 -27.50
N LEU A 164 -1.16 -7.34 -28.06
CA LEU A 164 0.24 -7.31 -28.43
C LEU A 164 0.29 -6.33 -29.59
N LEU A 165 0.52 -5.05 -29.26
CA LEU A 165 1.35 -4.24 -30.13
C LEU A 165 2.61 -5.08 -30.34
N GLU A 166 2.82 -5.49 -31.58
CA GLU A 166 4.09 -6.00 -32.10
C GLU A 166 5.11 -4.87 -31.89
N SER A 167 5.61 -4.76 -30.66
CA SER A 167 6.71 -3.88 -30.34
C SER A 167 7.94 -4.49 -31.00
N GLU A 168 8.50 -3.76 -31.97
CA GLU A 168 9.75 -4.09 -32.64
C GLU A 168 10.75 -4.68 -31.63
N PRO A 169 11.41 -5.81 -31.94
CA PRO A 169 12.37 -6.41 -31.03
C PRO A 169 13.49 -5.41 -30.79
N LEU A 170 13.50 -4.80 -29.60
CA LEU A 170 14.55 -3.89 -29.15
C LEU A 170 15.91 -4.58 -29.33
N GLU A 171 16.84 -3.90 -30.00
CA GLU A 171 18.17 -4.43 -30.23
C GLU A 171 18.83 -4.83 -28.90
N PRO A 172 19.38 -6.06 -28.80
CA PRO A 172 19.97 -6.53 -27.55
C PRO A 172 21.24 -5.73 -27.23
N ILE A 173 21.29 -5.17 -26.02
CA ILE A 173 22.45 -4.42 -25.55
C ILE A 173 23.48 -5.44 -25.06
N LEU A 174 24.62 -5.53 -25.76
CA LEU A 174 25.70 -6.46 -25.44
C LEU A 174 26.61 -5.85 -24.35
N MET A 175 26.77 -6.57 -23.24
CA MET A 175 27.64 -6.16 -22.13
C MET A 175 28.45 -7.34 -21.58
N SER A 176 29.55 -7.04 -20.90
CA SER A 176 30.32 -8.05 -20.17
C SER A 176 29.45 -8.70 -19.07
N ASP A 177 29.72 -9.96 -18.73
CA ASP A 177 28.98 -10.67 -17.67
C ASP A 177 29.10 -9.96 -16.32
N ARG A 178 30.26 -9.34 -16.05
CA ARG A 178 30.47 -8.54 -14.84
C ARG A 178 29.54 -7.32 -14.81
N ASP A 179 29.42 -6.61 -15.93
CA ASP A 179 28.62 -5.39 -16.01
C ASP A 179 27.13 -5.73 -15.96
N LYS A 180 26.68 -6.78 -16.64
CA LYS A 180 25.30 -7.28 -16.55
C LYS A 180 24.91 -7.60 -15.11
N ARG A 181 25.70 -8.41 -14.40
CA ARG A 181 25.44 -8.75 -12.99
C ARG A 181 25.42 -7.51 -12.11
N SER A 182 26.24 -6.51 -12.41
CA SER A 182 26.23 -5.24 -11.68
C SER A 182 24.96 -4.43 -11.97
N ALA A 183 24.51 -4.38 -13.22
CA ALA A 183 23.28 -3.72 -13.63
C ALA A 183 22.05 -4.37 -12.96
N ASP A 184 21.96 -5.70 -12.98
CA ASP A 184 20.88 -6.47 -12.33
C ASP A 184 20.85 -6.19 -10.82
N ARG A 185 22.02 -6.16 -10.16
CA ARG A 185 22.13 -5.86 -8.72
C ARG A 185 21.71 -4.43 -8.40
N LEU A 186 22.17 -3.46 -9.19
CA LEU A 186 21.86 -2.05 -8.98
C LEU A 186 20.38 -1.76 -9.26
N ASP A 187 19.79 -2.39 -10.28
CA ASP A 187 18.35 -2.29 -10.57
C ASP A 187 17.51 -2.88 -9.43
N ALA A 188 17.88 -4.07 -8.95
CA ALA A 188 17.23 -4.69 -7.80
C ALA A 188 17.33 -3.82 -6.55
N ALA A 189 18.51 -3.24 -6.28
CA ALA A 189 18.73 -2.32 -5.17
C ALA A 189 17.89 -1.04 -5.32
N ASN A 190 17.84 -0.45 -6.52
CA ASN A 190 17.04 0.74 -6.80
C ASN A 190 15.56 0.49 -6.49
N ARG A 191 14.98 -0.61 -7.02
CA ARG A 191 13.58 -0.98 -6.78
C ARG A 191 13.32 -1.29 -5.30
N MET A 192 14.25 -1.95 -4.61
CA MET A 192 14.14 -2.23 -3.18
C MET A 192 14.12 -0.93 -2.37
N VAL A 193 15.04 0.00 -2.64
CA VAL A 193 15.11 1.30 -1.95
C VAL A 193 13.82 2.09 -2.19
N ILE A 194 13.31 2.14 -3.42
CA ILE A 194 12.05 2.84 -3.73
C ILE A 194 10.89 2.26 -2.92
N ARG A 195 10.76 0.92 -2.83
CA ARG A 195 9.71 0.28 -2.01
C ARG A 195 9.82 0.67 -0.55
N VAL A 196 11.03 0.65 0.01
CA VAL A 196 11.29 1.09 1.40
C VAL A 196 10.92 2.56 1.57
N MET A 197 11.32 3.44 0.64
CA MET A 197 11.02 4.87 0.70
C MET A 197 9.52 5.16 0.58
N VAL A 198 8.78 4.45 -0.29
CA VAL A 198 7.32 4.56 -0.36
C VAL A 198 6.68 4.09 0.94
N GLY A 199 7.13 2.97 1.50
CA GLY A 199 6.65 2.47 2.80
C GLY A 199 6.88 3.48 3.94
N LEU A 200 8.08 4.05 4.02
CA LEU A 200 8.40 5.13 4.98
C LEU A 200 7.58 6.39 4.73
N GLY A 201 7.35 6.76 3.46
CA GLY A 201 6.52 7.90 3.10
C GLY A 201 5.06 7.74 3.55
N LEU A 202 4.50 6.54 3.40
CA LEU A 202 3.17 6.20 3.92
C LEU A 202 3.14 6.27 5.45
N LEU A 203 4.17 5.75 6.13
CA LEU A 203 4.28 5.85 7.58
C LEU A 203 4.34 7.31 8.06
N PHE A 204 5.18 8.14 7.43
CA PHE A 204 5.26 9.57 7.74
C PHE A 204 3.94 10.29 7.50
N LEU A 205 3.23 9.95 6.42
CA LEU A 205 1.91 10.50 6.13
C LEU A 205 0.89 10.13 7.22
N VAL A 206 0.87 8.88 7.67
CA VAL A 206 -0.01 8.43 8.76
C VAL A 206 0.33 9.14 10.06
N VAL A 207 1.62 9.25 10.41
CA VAL A 207 2.06 9.96 11.63
C VAL A 207 1.73 11.45 11.58
N ASP A 208 1.98 12.12 10.44
CA ASP A 208 1.63 13.53 10.24
C ASP A 208 0.12 13.75 10.31
N TYR A 209 -0.66 12.86 9.70
CA TYR A 209 -2.11 12.86 9.82
C TYR A 209 -2.57 12.76 11.29
N LEU A 210 -2.07 11.76 12.03
CA LEU A 210 -2.43 11.55 13.43
C LEU A 210 -2.01 12.74 14.31
N ARG A 211 -0.85 13.35 14.04
CA ARG A 211 -0.39 14.57 14.73
C ARG A 211 -1.32 15.77 14.52
N ARG A 212 -1.93 15.88 13.33
CA ARG A 212 -2.84 16.98 12.98
C ARG A 212 -4.28 16.70 13.36
N ALA A 213 -4.65 15.44 13.56
CA ALA A 213 -6.04 15.03 13.72
C ALA A 213 -6.74 15.76 14.87
N ASN A 214 -6.06 16.04 15.98
CA ASN A 214 -6.64 16.76 17.12
C ASN A 214 -6.45 18.29 17.10
N ASN A 215 -5.78 18.84 16.09
CA ASN A 215 -5.65 20.28 15.92
C ASN A 215 -6.72 20.81 14.95
N TYR A 216 -7.66 21.59 15.47
CA TYR A 216 -8.81 22.11 14.72
C TYR A 216 -8.43 22.94 13.49
N ASP A 217 -7.33 23.70 13.56
CA ASP A 217 -6.87 24.55 12.45
C ASP A 217 -6.21 23.74 11.32
N LEU A 218 -5.60 22.60 11.65
CA LEU A 218 -4.78 21.82 10.72
C LEU A 218 -5.47 20.56 10.19
N ALA A 219 -6.43 19.99 10.92
CA ALA A 219 -7.12 18.76 10.53
C ALA A 219 -7.88 18.94 9.21
N TYR A 220 -7.55 18.16 8.16
CA TYR A 220 -8.10 18.35 6.81
C TYR A 220 -9.05 17.23 6.34
N CYS A 221 -8.96 16.02 6.90
CA CYS A 221 -9.81 14.89 6.54
C CYS A 221 -10.23 14.13 7.81
N PRO A 222 -11.50 14.16 8.23
CA PRO A 222 -11.95 13.35 9.35
C PRO A 222 -12.03 11.88 8.94
N LEU A 223 -11.31 11.03 9.66
CA LEU A 223 -11.47 9.59 9.59
C LEU A 223 -12.08 9.11 10.91
N PRO A 224 -12.99 8.12 10.90
CA PRO A 224 -13.58 7.57 12.11
C PRO A 224 -12.58 6.63 12.82
N LEU A 225 -11.48 7.21 13.30
CA LEU A 225 -10.47 6.50 14.07
C LEU A 225 -10.89 6.43 15.55
N PRO A 226 -10.53 5.36 16.27
CA PRO A 226 -10.70 5.34 17.73
C PRO A 226 -9.94 6.51 18.37
N SER A 227 -10.61 7.34 19.17
CA SER A 227 -9.98 8.49 19.84
C SER A 227 -8.75 8.11 20.66
N ILE A 228 -8.74 6.92 21.27
CA ILE A 228 -7.59 6.37 22.03
C ILE A 228 -6.31 6.36 21.19
N TRP A 229 -6.38 6.01 19.90
CA TRP A 229 -5.21 5.93 19.03
C TRP A 229 -4.70 7.32 18.65
N VAL A 230 -5.63 8.23 18.37
CA VAL A 230 -5.31 9.61 18.00
C VAL A 230 -4.72 10.34 19.20
N ASP A 231 -5.36 10.24 20.36
CA ASP A 231 -4.95 10.90 21.60
C ASP A 231 -3.60 10.40 22.13
N ALA A 232 -3.21 9.16 21.82
CA ALA A 232 -1.90 8.63 22.20
C ALA A 232 -0.74 9.35 21.47
N ILE A 233 -1.00 9.89 20.27
CA ILE A 233 0.01 10.55 19.43
C ILE A 233 -0.13 12.07 19.50
N ALA A 234 -1.36 12.57 19.48
CA ALA A 234 -1.70 13.97 19.57
C ALA A 234 -2.74 14.16 20.68
N PRO A 235 -2.32 14.28 21.94
CA PRO A 235 -3.26 14.50 23.04
C PRO A 235 -4.13 15.73 22.77
N ARG A 236 -5.46 15.59 22.92
CA ARG A 236 -6.37 16.73 22.82
C ARG A 236 -6.42 17.48 24.14
N ASP A 237 -6.44 18.81 24.05
CA ASP A 237 -6.67 19.64 25.22
C ASP A 237 -8.14 19.57 25.64
N PRO A 238 -8.43 19.36 26.94
CA PRO A 238 -9.79 19.19 27.41
C PRO A 238 -10.61 20.49 27.33
N VAL A 239 -9.95 21.64 27.18
CA VAL A 239 -10.56 22.94 26.90
C VAL A 239 -9.78 23.54 25.74
N THR A 240 -10.46 23.91 24.67
CA THR A 240 -9.87 24.53 23.48
C THR A 240 -10.66 25.78 23.15
N ILE A 241 -9.95 26.87 22.88
CA ILE A 241 -10.56 28.12 22.39
C ILE A 241 -10.45 28.10 20.88
N ARG A 242 -11.56 28.37 20.20
CA ARG A 242 -11.61 28.44 18.75
C ARG A 242 -10.78 29.62 18.25
N SER A 243 -10.00 29.40 17.19
CA SER A 243 -9.20 30.45 16.56
C SER A 243 -10.09 31.59 16.06
N SER A 244 -9.58 32.83 16.09
CA SER A 244 -10.25 34.02 15.53
C SER A 244 -10.39 33.97 14.01
N SER A 245 -9.62 33.12 13.34
CA SER A 245 -9.67 32.88 11.89
C SER A 245 -9.86 31.39 11.63
N PRO A 246 -11.02 30.82 12.00
CA PRO A 246 -11.23 29.39 11.89
C PRO A 246 -11.22 28.99 10.42
N ARG A 247 -10.62 27.83 10.14
CA ARG A 247 -10.54 27.30 8.77
C ARG A 247 -11.93 26.93 8.21
N ARG A 248 -12.88 26.62 9.07
CA ARG A 248 -14.21 26.08 8.75
C ARG A 248 -15.29 26.87 9.46
N SER A 249 -16.52 26.81 8.95
CA SER A 249 -17.68 27.29 9.70
C SER A 249 -17.96 26.36 10.89
N LEU A 250 -18.74 26.84 11.87
CA LEU A 250 -19.03 26.03 13.06
C LEU A 250 -19.83 24.77 12.72
N LEU A 251 -20.81 24.89 11.82
CA LEU A 251 -21.58 23.74 11.33
C LEU A 251 -20.71 22.72 10.58
N GLU A 252 -19.70 23.19 9.82
CA GLU A 252 -18.71 22.30 9.22
C GLU A 252 -17.85 21.60 10.27
N GLU A 253 -17.49 22.28 11.36
CA GLU A 253 -16.79 21.66 12.49
C GLU A 253 -17.65 20.58 13.15
N LEU A 254 -18.93 20.85 13.43
CA LEU A 254 -19.88 19.85 13.95
C LEU A 254 -19.99 18.63 13.04
N ARG A 255 -20.06 18.86 11.72
CA ARG A 255 -20.06 17.78 10.72
C ARG A 255 -18.77 16.95 10.77
N VAL A 256 -17.62 17.60 10.92
CA VAL A 256 -16.31 16.94 11.05
C VAL A 256 -16.23 16.09 12.31
N LEU A 257 -16.79 16.55 13.44
CA LEU A 257 -16.88 15.76 14.67
C LEU A 257 -17.69 14.47 14.45
N ILE A 258 -18.87 14.57 13.82
CA ILE A 258 -19.68 13.39 13.48
C ILE A 258 -18.94 12.45 12.52
N GLN A 259 -18.22 12.98 11.54
CA GLN A 259 -17.43 12.16 10.59
C GLN A 259 -16.29 11.40 11.27
N ARG A 260 -15.77 11.92 12.39
CA ARG A 260 -14.81 11.20 13.25
C ARG A 260 -15.48 10.16 14.14
N GLY A 261 -16.81 10.10 14.17
CA GLY A 261 -17.57 9.28 15.10
C GLY A 261 -17.62 9.87 16.51
N GLU A 262 -17.32 11.16 16.67
CA GLU A 262 -17.43 11.88 17.93
C GLU A 262 -18.85 12.44 18.10
N SER A 263 -19.38 12.34 19.32
CA SER A 263 -20.66 12.97 19.68
C SER A 263 -20.42 14.38 20.18
N PHE A 264 -21.43 15.23 20.07
CA PHE A 264 -21.35 16.59 20.59
C PHE A 264 -22.66 17.06 21.20
N VAL A 265 -22.54 18.03 22.10
CA VAL A 265 -23.62 18.93 22.47
C VAL A 265 -23.25 20.33 22.01
N TYR A 266 -24.10 20.93 21.18
CA TYR A 266 -23.94 22.27 20.66
C TYR A 266 -24.83 23.23 21.44
N VAL A 267 -24.22 24.13 22.20
CA VAL A 267 -24.92 25.12 23.02
C VAL A 267 -24.84 26.46 22.31
N THR A 268 -25.99 27.05 21.98
CA THR A 268 -26.06 28.33 21.26
C THR A 268 -27.23 29.19 21.74
N GLU A 269 -27.11 30.50 21.60
CA GLU A 269 -28.22 31.45 21.80
C GLU A 269 -28.98 31.73 20.49
N ASP A 270 -28.39 31.37 19.34
CA ASP A 270 -28.95 31.64 18.03
C ASP A 270 -29.91 30.52 17.59
N SER A 271 -31.20 30.85 17.53
CA SER A 271 -32.25 29.93 17.06
C SER A 271 -32.05 29.48 15.62
N GLU A 272 -31.47 30.32 14.75
CA GLU A 272 -31.22 29.95 13.35
C GLU A 272 -30.08 28.93 13.29
N ALA A 273 -28.95 29.21 13.94
CA ALA A 273 -27.84 28.25 14.05
C ALA A 273 -28.28 26.93 14.68
N ALA A 274 -29.15 26.96 15.71
CA ALA A 274 -29.72 25.77 16.32
C ALA A 274 -30.57 24.95 15.33
N SER A 275 -31.40 25.61 14.52
CA SER A 275 -32.21 24.94 13.49
C SER A 275 -31.36 24.30 12.38
N GLN A 276 -30.26 24.96 11.99
CA GLN A 276 -29.33 24.41 11.00
C GLN A 276 -28.52 23.23 11.56
N ALA A 277 -28.16 23.29 12.84
CA ALA A 277 -27.41 22.24 13.53
C ALA A 277 -28.26 21.01 13.87
N SER A 278 -29.58 21.16 14.07
CA SER A 278 -30.53 20.07 14.32
C SER A 278 -30.93 19.30 13.05
N THR A 279 -30.03 19.23 12.09
CA THR A 279 -30.21 18.47 10.85
C THR A 279 -29.49 17.12 10.92
N THR A 280 -29.83 16.22 10.00
CA THR A 280 -29.13 14.94 9.88
C THR A 280 -27.77 15.15 9.23
N PHE A 281 -26.70 14.76 9.94
CA PHE A 281 -25.35 14.66 9.36
C PHE A 281 -25.03 13.23 8.95
N CYS A 282 -23.96 13.03 8.18
CA CYS A 282 -23.52 11.69 7.75
C CYS A 282 -22.10 11.40 8.27
N ARG A 283 -21.89 10.22 8.86
CA ARG A 283 -20.57 9.81 9.37
C ARG A 283 -19.56 9.56 8.26
N LEU A 284 -20.00 8.99 7.14
CA LEU A 284 -19.11 8.66 6.03
C LEU A 284 -19.27 9.65 4.87
N PRO A 285 -18.22 9.82 4.04
CA PRO A 285 -18.36 10.55 2.78
C PRO A 285 -19.48 9.93 1.91
N TRP A 286 -20.06 10.75 1.04
CA TRP A 286 -21.17 10.38 0.14
C TRP A 286 -22.51 10.07 0.84
N GLY A 287 -22.78 10.70 1.99
CA GLY A 287 -24.11 10.67 2.60
C GLY A 287 -24.49 9.35 3.27
N ARG A 288 -23.50 8.52 3.63
CA ARG A 288 -23.75 7.23 4.27
C ARG A 288 -23.72 7.36 5.80
N TRP A 289 -24.57 6.55 6.44
CA TRP A 289 -24.77 6.49 7.91
C TRP A 289 -25.25 7.84 8.48
N PRO A 290 -26.55 8.15 8.28
CA PRO A 290 -27.14 9.33 8.87
C PRO A 290 -27.08 9.26 10.41
N VAL A 291 -26.76 10.39 11.01
CA VAL A 291 -26.80 10.62 12.45
C VAL A 291 -27.71 11.82 12.65
N GLU A 292 -28.80 11.56 13.34
CA GLU A 292 -29.75 12.59 13.71
C GLU A 292 -29.21 13.40 14.89
N VAL A 293 -29.30 14.72 14.77
CA VAL A 293 -28.95 15.66 15.84
C VAL A 293 -30.25 16.23 16.38
N LEU A 294 -30.47 16.01 17.66
CA LEU A 294 -31.74 16.31 18.31
C LEU A 294 -31.67 17.69 18.97
N ASN A 295 -32.66 18.54 18.72
CA ASN A 295 -32.83 19.76 19.49
C ASN A 295 -33.55 19.44 20.80
N VAL A 296 -32.91 19.76 21.92
CA VAL A 296 -33.44 19.43 23.25
C VAL A 296 -34.74 20.19 23.55
N ALA A 297 -34.94 21.36 22.96
CA ALA A 297 -36.16 22.14 23.14
C ALA A 297 -37.41 21.47 22.53
N ASP A 298 -37.25 20.60 21.53
CA ASP A 298 -38.38 19.98 20.82
C ASP A 298 -39.10 18.91 21.65
N PHE A 299 -38.55 18.56 22.82
CA PHE A 299 -39.01 17.44 23.64
C PHE A 299 -39.76 17.87 24.91
N ASP A 300 -40.21 19.13 25.03
CA ASP A 300 -41.08 19.65 26.12
C ASP A 300 -40.62 19.23 27.54
N GLY A 301 -39.31 19.17 27.77
CA GLY A 301 -38.72 18.79 29.07
C GLY A 301 -38.68 17.29 29.36
N SER A 302 -39.14 16.43 28.44
CA SER A 302 -39.01 14.97 28.57
C SER A 302 -37.57 14.46 28.45
N MET A 303 -36.68 15.24 27.83
CA MET A 303 -35.24 14.99 27.83
C MET A 303 -34.58 15.73 29.00
N ASP A 304 -34.20 14.99 30.03
CA ASP A 304 -33.37 15.48 31.12
C ASP A 304 -31.87 15.48 30.75
N ASP A 305 -31.06 16.19 31.55
CA ASP A 305 -29.62 16.30 31.30
C ASP A 305 -28.88 14.96 31.48
N ASP A 306 -29.42 14.07 32.31
CA ASP A 306 -28.87 12.73 32.56
C ASP A 306 -29.02 11.84 31.30
N PHE A 307 -30.18 11.88 30.65
CA PHE A 307 -30.43 11.20 29.39
C PHE A 307 -29.52 11.71 28.27
N VAL A 308 -29.38 13.04 28.16
CA VAL A 308 -28.47 13.65 27.18
C VAL A 308 -27.04 13.18 27.44
N PHE A 309 -26.58 13.21 28.70
CA PHE A 309 -25.24 12.76 29.09
C PHE A 309 -24.99 11.29 28.74
N GLU A 310 -25.88 10.38 29.13
CA GLU A 310 -25.72 8.94 28.84
C GLU A 310 -25.75 8.67 27.34
N THR A 311 -26.61 9.37 26.60
CA THR A 311 -26.70 9.21 25.14
C THR A 311 -25.43 9.67 24.44
N LEU A 312 -24.84 10.79 24.88
CA LEU A 312 -23.53 11.25 24.44
C LEU A 312 -22.41 10.27 24.83
N TRP A 313 -22.44 9.75 26.06
CA TRP A 313 -21.43 8.82 26.59
C TRP A 313 -21.28 7.55 25.73
N TYR A 314 -22.41 7.02 25.25
CA TYR A 314 -22.43 5.86 24.35
C TYR A 314 -22.29 6.21 22.87
N GLY A 315 -22.16 7.49 22.51
CA GLY A 315 -21.97 7.95 21.12
C GLY A 315 -23.17 7.68 20.21
N ARG A 316 -24.40 7.73 20.77
CA ARG A 316 -25.63 7.37 20.05
C ARG A 316 -26.19 8.54 19.24
N HIS A 317 -26.29 9.71 19.87
CA HIS A 317 -26.78 10.94 19.24
C HIS A 317 -25.88 12.12 19.60
N SER A 318 -26.10 13.22 18.89
CA SER A 318 -25.61 14.54 19.25
C SER A 318 -26.81 15.45 19.50
N PHE A 319 -26.59 16.52 20.25
CA PHE A 319 -27.69 17.38 20.73
C PHE A 319 -27.41 18.86 20.45
N VAL A 320 -28.48 19.62 20.30
CA VAL A 320 -28.47 21.09 20.26
C VAL A 320 -29.25 21.60 21.47
N VAL A 321 -28.68 22.56 22.18
CA VAL A 321 -29.29 23.25 23.32
C VAL A 321 -29.32 24.74 22.99
N ASN A 322 -30.52 25.26 22.74
CA ASN A 322 -30.77 26.65 22.38
C ASN A 322 -31.33 27.49 23.57
N SER A 323 -31.03 27.09 24.80
CA SER A 323 -31.51 27.73 26.03
C SER A 323 -30.36 28.08 26.94
N LEU A 324 -30.14 29.39 27.16
CA LEU A 324 -29.12 29.90 28.07
C LEU A 324 -29.39 29.49 29.52
N GLU A 325 -30.66 29.48 29.92
CA GLU A 325 -31.08 29.09 31.28
C GLU A 325 -30.73 27.63 31.59
N ARG A 326 -30.71 26.76 30.58
CA ARG A 326 -30.34 25.35 30.72
C ARG A 326 -28.85 25.08 30.54
N ALA A 327 -28.16 25.91 29.75
CA ALA A 327 -26.76 25.70 29.35
C ALA A 327 -25.80 25.51 30.54
N GLU A 328 -25.82 26.45 31.49
CA GLU A 328 -24.95 26.40 32.67
C GLU A 328 -25.30 25.25 33.64
N PRO A 329 -26.57 25.06 34.06
CA PRO A 329 -26.96 23.91 34.87
C PRO A 329 -26.57 22.57 34.24
N MET A 330 -26.78 22.42 32.93
CA MET A 330 -26.42 21.19 32.20
C MET A 330 -24.90 20.96 32.23
N LEU A 331 -24.08 22.00 32.05
CA LEU A 331 -22.62 21.88 32.14
C LEU A 331 -22.17 21.46 33.55
N VAL A 332 -22.77 22.04 34.59
CA VAL A 332 -22.52 21.65 35.99
C VAL A 332 -22.89 20.18 36.21
N ARG A 333 -24.08 19.77 35.75
CA ARG A 333 -24.54 18.38 35.85
C ARG A 333 -23.62 17.41 35.12
N PHE A 334 -23.16 17.76 33.92
CA PHE A 334 -22.18 16.95 33.18
C PHE A 334 -20.88 16.80 33.95
N MET A 335 -20.39 17.85 34.61
CA MET A 335 -19.17 17.75 35.43
C MET A 335 -19.34 16.84 36.65
N GLU A 336 -20.52 16.81 37.28
CA GLU A 336 -20.85 15.87 38.35
C GLU A 336 -20.82 14.42 37.83
N LEU A 337 -21.55 14.14 36.75
CA LEU A 337 -21.59 12.81 36.14
C LEU A 337 -20.20 12.35 35.67
N MET A 338 -19.40 13.25 35.09
CA MET A 338 -18.00 12.97 34.75
C MET A 338 -17.14 12.67 35.98
N ALA A 339 -17.33 13.40 37.08
CA ALA A 339 -16.61 13.14 38.32
C ALA A 339 -16.96 11.75 38.87
N ASP A 340 -18.23 11.34 38.80
CA ASP A 340 -18.67 10.00 39.21
C ASP A 340 -18.04 8.92 38.32
N ARG A 341 -18.08 9.08 36.99
CA ARG A 341 -17.45 8.14 36.04
C ARG A 341 -15.94 8.04 36.22
N ARG A 342 -15.27 9.13 36.59
CA ARG A 342 -13.84 9.13 36.89
C ARG A 342 -13.50 8.22 38.07
N THR A 343 -14.36 8.09 39.09
CA THR A 343 -14.10 7.20 40.24
C THR A 343 -13.95 5.73 39.84
N THR A 344 -14.69 5.31 38.82
CA THR A 344 -14.65 3.96 38.24
C THR A 344 -13.65 3.83 37.09
N ARG A 345 -12.91 4.90 36.78
CA ARG A 345 -12.00 5.00 35.62
C ARG A 345 -12.69 4.74 34.29
N ALA A 346 -14.00 4.96 34.22
CA ALA A 346 -14.76 4.83 32.98
C ALA A 346 -14.42 5.99 32.05
N ARG A 347 -14.28 5.69 30.76
CA ARG A 347 -13.97 6.65 29.69
C ARG A 347 -14.89 6.42 28.50
N VAL A 348 -15.29 7.49 27.82
CA VAL A 348 -16.03 7.37 26.56
C VAL A 348 -15.17 6.69 25.49
N LYS A 349 -15.81 5.89 24.63
CA LYS A 349 -15.14 5.20 23.52
C LYS A 349 -14.64 6.16 22.44
N GLN A 350 -15.44 7.18 22.17
CA GLN A 350 -15.13 8.29 21.26
C GLN A 350 -15.32 9.59 22.03
N THR A 351 -14.48 10.58 21.73
CA THR A 351 -14.49 11.86 22.46
C THR A 351 -15.86 12.54 22.34
N VAL A 352 -16.34 13.10 23.45
CA VAL A 352 -17.57 13.90 23.49
C VAL A 352 -17.18 15.38 23.54
N ASN A 353 -17.78 16.18 22.65
CA ASN A 353 -17.48 17.59 22.53
C ASN A 353 -18.63 18.44 23.09
N VAL A 354 -18.33 19.30 24.05
CA VAL A 354 -19.23 20.38 24.48
C VAL A 354 -18.82 21.62 23.69
N VAL A 355 -19.65 22.04 22.74
CA VAL A 355 -19.38 23.20 21.89
C VAL A 355 -20.17 24.39 22.44
N TRP A 356 -19.46 25.35 23.00
CA TRP A 356 -20.01 26.52 23.67
C TRP A 356 -19.96 27.74 22.76
N ASP A 357 -21.09 28.04 22.14
CA ASP A 357 -21.31 29.13 21.17
C ASP A 357 -22.33 30.13 21.70
N VAL A 358 -22.03 30.62 22.90
CA VAL A 358 -22.86 31.51 23.71
C VAL A 358 -22.03 32.76 23.98
N ALA A 359 -22.63 33.94 23.91
CA ALA A 359 -21.92 35.20 24.14
C ALA A 359 -21.40 35.31 25.59
N THR A 360 -22.13 34.70 26.53
CA THR A 360 -21.75 34.64 27.94
C THR A 360 -20.53 33.72 28.13
N PRO A 361 -19.39 34.24 28.62
CA PRO A 361 -18.18 33.46 28.80
C PRO A 361 -18.30 32.51 29.99
N ILE A 362 -17.69 31.33 29.87
CA ILE A 362 -17.59 30.38 30.98
C ILE A 362 -16.56 30.89 31.97
N ALA A 363 -16.96 31.02 33.24
CA ALA A 363 -16.07 31.36 34.35
C ALA A 363 -14.81 30.50 34.36
N GLU A 364 -13.65 31.12 34.60
CA GLU A 364 -12.34 30.45 34.56
C GLU A 364 -12.25 29.25 35.51
N GLU A 365 -12.90 29.33 36.68
CA GLU A 365 -12.98 28.22 37.63
C GLU A 365 -13.70 27.01 37.03
N THR A 366 -14.83 27.24 36.34
CA THR A 366 -15.59 26.21 35.63
C THR A 366 -14.75 25.59 34.50
N ARG A 367 -13.99 26.41 33.75
CA ARG A 367 -13.05 25.92 32.71
C ARG A 367 -11.99 24.99 33.32
N HIS A 368 -11.37 25.37 34.43
CA HIS A 368 -10.36 24.56 35.11
C HIS A 368 -10.94 23.27 35.69
N ARG A 369 -12.13 23.34 36.30
CA ARG A 369 -12.83 22.17 36.83
C ARG A 369 -13.18 21.19 35.71
N PHE A 370 -13.70 21.70 34.59
CA PHE A 370 -13.99 20.91 33.39
C PHE A 370 -12.71 20.24 32.87
N ALA A 371 -11.62 20.98 32.71
CA ALA A 371 -10.34 20.44 32.22
C ALA A 371 -9.84 19.24 33.04
N LYS A 372 -10.01 19.32 34.37
CA LYS A 372 -9.58 18.28 35.31
C LYS A 372 -10.39 16.98 35.19
N VAL A 373 -11.68 17.04 34.89
CA VAL A 373 -12.54 15.86 34.74
C VAL A 373 -12.60 15.36 33.29
N GLY A 374 -12.69 16.28 32.32
CA GLY A 374 -12.84 15.98 30.90
C GLY A 374 -11.67 15.18 30.34
N ARG A 375 -10.43 15.48 30.74
CA ARG A 375 -9.25 14.70 30.32
C ARG A 375 -9.34 13.23 30.72
N SER A 376 -9.88 12.92 31.91
CA SER A 376 -10.00 11.54 32.38
C SER A 376 -11.18 10.78 31.77
N THR A 377 -12.26 11.49 31.43
CA THR A 377 -13.49 10.87 30.92
C THR A 377 -13.57 10.86 29.40
N GLY A 378 -12.74 11.65 28.69
CA GLY A 378 -12.76 11.82 27.24
C GLY A 378 -13.75 12.88 26.75
N TYR A 379 -14.01 13.90 27.58
CA TYR A 379 -14.81 15.07 27.20
C TYR A 379 -13.91 16.26 26.91
N THR A 380 -14.27 17.04 25.91
CA THR A 380 -13.59 18.29 25.53
C THR A 380 -14.57 19.44 25.40
N LEU A 381 -14.17 20.62 25.86
CA LEU A 381 -14.93 21.86 25.79
C LEU A 381 -14.32 22.75 24.71
N LEU A 382 -15.09 23.07 23.67
CA LEU A 382 -14.72 24.00 22.61
C LEU A 382 -15.45 25.33 22.85
N ILE A 383 -14.70 26.40 23.08
CA ILE A 383 -15.26 27.74 23.32
C ILE A 383 -15.15 28.55 22.04
N CYS A 384 -16.28 28.99 21.49
CA CYS A 384 -16.34 29.68 20.20
C CYS A 384 -16.12 31.19 20.31
N HIS A 385 -16.52 31.81 21.42
CA HIS A 385 -16.33 33.23 21.68
C HIS A 385 -15.24 33.46 22.73
N LYS A 386 -14.27 34.32 22.41
CA LYS A 386 -13.21 34.71 23.34
C LYS A 386 -13.69 35.90 24.18
N GLU A 387 -13.29 35.94 25.45
CA GLU A 387 -13.50 37.13 26.29
C GLU A 387 -12.80 38.35 25.66
N PRO A 388 -13.47 39.52 25.58
CA PRO A 388 -12.85 40.73 25.08
C PRO A 388 -11.71 41.18 26.00
N GLY A 389 -10.47 40.90 25.62
CA GLY A 389 -9.26 41.36 26.33
C GLY A 389 -8.23 40.28 26.68
N GLU A 390 -8.55 39.00 26.51
CA GLU A 390 -7.60 37.92 26.81
C GLU A 390 -6.52 37.86 25.69
N PRO A 391 -5.21 37.98 26.01
CA PRO A 391 -4.14 38.03 25.00
C PRO A 391 -4.07 36.71 24.21
N LEU A 392 -3.60 36.78 22.97
CA LEU A 392 -3.32 35.61 22.14
C LEU A 392 -2.13 34.86 22.76
N SER A 393 -2.39 33.77 23.49
CA SER A 393 -1.35 32.77 23.72
C SER A 393 -1.05 32.13 22.36
N ALA A 394 0.17 32.37 21.89
CA ALA A 394 0.69 31.97 20.58
C ALA A 394 1.01 30.48 20.47
#